data_AF-A0A2H0QFH0-F1
#
_entry.id   AF-A0A2H0QFH0-F1
#
_cell.length_a   1.000
_cell.length_b   1.000
_cell.length_c   1.000
_cell.angle_alpha   90.00
_cell.angle_beta   90.00
_cell.angle_gamma   90.00
#
_symmetry.space_group_name_H-M   'P 1'
#
loop_
_entity.id
_entity.type
_entity.pdbx_description
1 polymer ?
#
loop_
_entity_poly.entity_id
_entity_poly.type
_entity_poly.pdbx_seq_one_letter_code
_entity_poly.pdbx_strand_id
1 'polypeptide(L)'
;MNIDKFTEKAREFIQNAQNFALAEGHQQFTPEHLLNELLEDAEGIAPRLIQEAGGDVQTAMMETRAILDKLPKISGGGAHGLHLTQEMARFFEDAVKLAEKAGDKFVTVERMLQALALSNPALKKANINPQTLEKAISTMRGGRTADSMDAEGRFEALKKYTKDFTELAKSGKLDPVIGRDEEIRRTMQVLSRRTKNNPVLIGEPGVGKTAIVEGLAQRIIAGDVPESLKNKRLLSLDLGALVAGAKFRGEFEERLKSVLSEINNAAGEVMLFIDELHTLVGAGAAEGSMDASNLLKPALARGELHCVGATTLNEYRKYIEKDAALARRFQSVLVSEPNVEDTISILRGLKEKYELHHGIRISDSAIVAAATLSNRYITDRFLPDKAIDLVDEAASRLRMEVDSKPEEIDELDRKIIQLKIEREALKKEDDSASKERLKKLEEELGQLEKKSADLTEEWQAEKSKLSSVQHLKEALEKARTELEIVQRQGDLARAGELSYGVIPELEKKLNASDGAQEGNMLRESVSEQDIANIVSRWTGVPVDKMLEGERDKLLQMEDYLRKRVVGQDDALVAVANAV
;
A
#
# COMPACT_ATOMS: atom_id res chain seq x y z
N MET A 1 10.95 42.21 -11.83
CA MET A 1 11.09 40.84 -11.29
C MET A 1 11.98 40.05 -12.23
N ASN A 2 13.11 39.52 -11.76
CA ASN A 2 13.87 38.54 -12.55
C ASN A 2 13.45 37.14 -12.12
N ILE A 3 12.45 36.59 -12.81
CA ILE A 3 11.87 35.28 -12.46
C ILE A 3 12.87 34.13 -12.63
N ASP A 4 13.94 34.35 -13.41
CA ASP A 4 14.96 33.33 -13.65
C ASP A 4 15.82 33.00 -12.42
N LYS A 5 15.76 33.86 -11.40
CA LYS A 5 16.38 33.61 -10.09
C LYS A 5 15.57 32.67 -9.19
N PHE A 6 14.38 32.21 -9.58
CA PHE A 6 13.54 31.31 -8.78
C PHE A 6 13.69 29.86 -9.28
N THR A 7 13.59 28.90 -8.36
CA THR A 7 13.49 27.46 -8.70
C THR A 7 12.21 27.16 -9.48
N GLU A 8 12.13 26.00 -10.12
CA GLU A 8 10.93 25.60 -10.88
C GLU A 8 9.68 25.56 -9.99
N LYS A 9 9.78 24.94 -8.81
CA LYS A 9 8.70 24.85 -7.82
C LYS A 9 8.27 26.23 -7.32
N ALA A 10 9.22 27.13 -7.02
CA ALA A 10 8.91 28.51 -6.65
C ALA A 10 8.16 29.28 -7.75
N ARG A 11 8.52 29.09 -9.03
CA ARG A 11 7.82 29.71 -10.17
C ARG A 11 6.40 29.18 -10.32
N GLU A 12 6.21 27.89 -10.12
CA GLU A 12 4.89 27.25 -10.15
C GLU A 12 3.97 27.87 -9.09
N PHE A 13 4.43 28.01 -7.84
CA PHE A 13 3.67 28.68 -6.78
C PHE A 13 3.32 30.14 -7.12
N ILE A 14 4.26 30.89 -7.71
CA ILE A 14 3.99 32.28 -8.14
C ILE A 14 2.91 32.31 -9.24
N GLN A 15 2.98 31.39 -10.19
CA GLN A 15 2.04 31.30 -11.30
C GLN A 15 0.64 30.91 -10.80
N ASN A 16 0.53 29.91 -9.93
CA ASN A 16 -0.74 29.49 -9.34
C ASN A 16 -1.37 30.62 -8.52
N ALA A 17 -0.57 31.32 -7.71
CA ALA A 17 -1.05 32.47 -6.95
C ALA A 17 -1.59 33.61 -7.84
N GLN A 18 -0.98 33.84 -9.01
CA GLN A 18 -1.50 34.80 -10.00
C GLN A 18 -2.83 34.34 -10.60
N ASN A 19 -2.92 33.05 -10.96
CA ASN A 19 -4.15 32.46 -11.48
C ASN A 19 -5.28 32.52 -10.45
N PHE A 20 -4.97 32.26 -9.18
CA PHE A 20 -5.89 32.38 -8.05
C PHE A 20 -6.40 33.81 -7.89
N ALA A 21 -5.51 34.81 -7.92
CA ALA A 21 -5.90 36.23 -7.87
C ALA A 21 -6.90 36.60 -8.99
N LEU A 22 -6.64 36.12 -10.21
CA LEU A 22 -7.53 36.33 -11.36
C LEU A 22 -8.87 35.61 -11.18
N ALA A 23 -8.87 34.38 -10.66
CA ALA A 23 -10.07 33.59 -10.43
C ALA A 23 -10.98 34.22 -9.37
N GLU A 24 -10.41 34.81 -8.32
CA GLU A 24 -11.14 35.55 -7.28
C GLU A 24 -11.57 36.96 -7.71
N GLY A 25 -11.22 37.38 -8.93
CA GLY A 25 -11.57 38.70 -9.46
C GLY A 25 -10.79 39.85 -8.81
N HIS A 26 -9.63 39.57 -8.23
CA HIS A 26 -8.74 40.59 -7.66
C HIS A 26 -7.87 41.21 -8.76
N GLN A 27 -7.83 42.54 -8.84
CA GLN A 27 -6.95 43.27 -9.78
C GLN A 27 -5.54 43.49 -9.22
N GLN A 28 -5.34 43.30 -7.92
CA GLN A 28 -4.08 43.53 -7.23
C GLN A 28 -3.45 42.19 -6.84
N PHE A 29 -2.21 41.95 -7.29
CA PHE A 29 -1.43 40.80 -6.84
C PHE A 29 -0.66 41.16 -5.57
N THR A 30 -1.03 40.53 -4.47
CA THR A 30 -0.50 40.78 -3.12
C THR A 30 0.21 39.54 -2.56
N PRO A 31 1.11 39.69 -1.57
CA PRO A 31 1.78 38.55 -0.92
C PRO A 31 0.84 37.50 -0.34
N GLU A 32 -0.37 37.88 0.06
CA GLU A 32 -1.38 36.98 0.63
C GLU A 32 -1.90 35.95 -0.38
N HIS A 33 -1.92 36.27 -1.67
CA HIS A 33 -2.29 35.30 -2.71
C HIS A 33 -1.27 34.17 -2.79
N LEU A 34 0.01 34.54 -2.73
CA LEU A 34 1.09 33.58 -2.70
C LEU A 34 1.10 32.79 -1.40
N LEU A 35 0.85 33.46 -0.27
CA LEU A 35 0.75 32.77 1.02
C LEU A 35 -0.42 31.77 1.04
N ASN A 36 -1.57 32.11 0.47
CA ASN A 36 -2.71 31.19 0.39
C ASN A 36 -2.33 29.92 -0.37
N GLU A 37 -1.74 30.07 -1.56
CA GLU A 37 -1.29 28.92 -2.36
C GLU A 37 -0.27 28.04 -1.59
N LEU A 38 0.70 28.67 -0.91
CA LEU A 38 1.68 27.94 -0.11
C LEU A 38 1.06 27.17 1.07
N LEU A 39 -0.05 27.66 1.64
CA LEU A 39 -0.72 27.04 2.78
C LEU A 39 -1.76 25.99 2.37
N GLU A 40 -2.31 26.06 1.16
CA GLU A 40 -3.30 25.08 0.67
C GLU A 40 -2.66 23.72 0.32
N ASP A 41 -1.37 23.69 0.01
CA ASP A 41 -0.60 22.45 -0.07
C ASP A 41 -0.33 21.89 1.34
N ALA A 42 -1.33 21.19 1.91
CA ALA A 42 -1.29 20.65 3.28
C ALA A 42 -0.11 19.69 3.52
N GLU A 43 0.39 19.02 2.49
CA GLU A 43 1.56 18.16 2.56
C GLU A 43 2.88 18.88 2.23
N GLY A 44 2.79 20.14 1.81
CA GLY A 44 3.87 20.97 1.33
C GLY A 44 4.87 21.39 2.39
N ILE A 45 5.97 21.99 1.93
CA ILE A 45 7.07 22.45 2.78
C ILE A 45 6.63 23.57 3.72
N ALA A 46 5.72 24.46 3.26
CA ALA A 46 5.36 25.64 4.01
C ALA A 46 4.58 25.34 5.31
N PRO A 47 3.49 24.54 5.31
CA PRO A 47 2.81 24.15 6.55
C PRO A 47 3.72 23.45 7.55
N ARG A 48 4.63 22.57 7.08
CA ARG A 48 5.58 21.87 7.95
C ARG A 48 6.56 22.83 8.63
N LEU A 49 7.17 23.73 7.85
CA LEU A 49 8.09 24.72 8.40
C LEU A 49 7.40 25.68 9.39
N ILE A 50 6.13 25.99 9.17
CA ILE A 50 5.33 26.78 10.11
C ILE A 50 5.17 26.02 11.43
N GLN A 51 4.79 24.74 11.38
CA GLN A 51 4.65 23.90 12.58
C GLN A 51 6.00 23.74 13.32
N GLU A 52 7.08 23.45 12.60
CA GLU A 52 8.42 23.33 13.17
C GLU A 52 8.93 24.63 13.79
N ALA A 53 8.56 25.79 13.21
CA ALA A 53 8.89 27.10 13.75
C ALA A 53 8.03 27.50 14.97
N GLY A 54 7.09 26.64 15.38
CA GLY A 54 6.18 26.84 16.52
C GLY A 54 4.91 27.63 16.20
N GLY A 55 4.59 27.80 14.92
CA GLY A 55 3.41 28.52 14.46
C GLY A 55 2.19 27.64 14.21
N ASP A 56 1.02 28.26 14.13
CA ASP A 56 -0.25 27.59 13.84
C ASP A 56 -0.68 27.80 12.37
N VAL A 57 -0.60 26.73 11.59
CA VAL A 57 -0.99 26.70 10.17
C VAL A 57 -2.46 27.06 9.97
N GLN A 58 -3.36 26.58 10.82
CA GLN A 58 -4.79 26.82 10.66
C GLN A 58 -5.12 28.30 10.90
N THR A 59 -4.51 28.90 11.91
CA THR A 59 -4.58 30.35 12.13
C THR A 59 -4.00 31.13 10.95
N ALA A 60 -2.85 30.70 10.41
CA ALA A 60 -2.25 31.35 9.23
C ALA A 60 -3.17 31.32 8.02
N MET A 61 -3.81 30.18 7.73
CA MET A 61 -4.76 30.02 6.63
C MET A 61 -5.99 30.91 6.81
N MET A 62 -6.60 30.87 8.00
CA MET A 62 -7.79 31.64 8.32
C MET A 62 -7.55 33.15 8.18
N GLU A 63 -6.44 33.64 8.74
CA GLU A 63 -6.08 35.06 8.68
C GLU A 63 -5.71 35.51 7.26
N THR A 64 -5.03 34.65 6.49
CA THR A 64 -4.70 34.95 5.08
C THR A 64 -5.97 35.10 4.25
N ARG A 65 -6.92 34.17 4.38
CA ARG A 65 -8.22 34.24 3.70
C ARG A 65 -9.03 35.47 4.13
N ALA A 66 -9.03 35.79 5.43
CA ALA A 66 -9.72 36.98 5.93
C ALA A 66 -9.16 38.31 5.39
N ILE A 67 -7.89 38.35 4.97
CA ILE A 67 -7.30 39.52 4.30
C ILE A 67 -7.72 39.53 2.82
N LEU A 68 -7.65 38.39 2.14
CA LEU A 68 -8.03 38.25 0.74
C LEU A 68 -9.51 38.59 0.51
N ASP A 69 -10.41 38.15 1.40
CA ASP A 69 -11.85 38.42 1.30
C ASP A 69 -12.21 39.92 1.40
N LYS A 70 -11.30 40.74 1.92
CA LYS A 70 -11.49 42.20 2.02
C LYS A 70 -11.05 42.93 0.75
N LEU A 71 -10.40 42.24 -0.19
CA LEU A 71 -9.95 42.85 -1.43
C LEU A 71 -11.15 43.13 -2.36
N PRO A 72 -11.17 44.26 -3.08
CA PRO A 72 -12.21 44.54 -4.06
C PRO A 72 -12.23 43.50 -5.19
N LYS A 73 -13.41 42.90 -5.44
CA LYS A 73 -13.65 42.00 -6.57
C LYS A 73 -14.26 42.77 -7.73
N ILE A 74 -13.68 42.68 -8.92
CA ILE A 74 -14.10 43.45 -10.11
C ILE A 74 -14.51 42.50 -11.24
N SER A 75 -15.68 42.76 -11.84
CA SER A 75 -16.21 42.02 -12.98
C SER A 75 -16.39 42.91 -14.22
N GLY A 76 -15.98 42.45 -15.41
CA GLY A 76 -16.22 43.12 -16.69
C GLY A 76 -15.00 43.17 -17.64
N GLY A 77 -15.19 43.66 -18.87
CA GLY A 77 -14.16 43.65 -19.94
C GLY A 77 -12.92 44.52 -19.73
N GLY A 78 -12.84 45.26 -18.60
CA GLY A 78 -11.64 45.97 -18.14
C GLY A 78 -10.90 45.27 -17.00
N ALA A 79 -11.34 44.08 -16.59
CA ALA A 79 -10.79 43.32 -15.45
C ALA A 79 -9.53 42.50 -15.79
N HIS A 80 -8.83 42.83 -16.88
CA HIS A 80 -7.77 41.95 -17.45
C HIS A 80 -6.34 42.40 -17.16
N GLY A 81 -6.14 43.36 -16.24
CA GLY A 81 -4.81 43.77 -15.78
C GLY A 81 -4.59 43.39 -14.32
N LEU A 82 -3.88 42.27 -14.07
CA LEU A 82 -3.35 42.01 -12.74
C LEU A 82 -2.13 42.91 -12.52
N HIS A 83 -2.23 43.83 -11.56
CA HIS A 83 -1.15 44.75 -11.24
C HIS A 83 -0.42 44.30 -9.97
N LEU A 84 0.91 44.29 -10.04
CA LEU A 84 1.77 43.99 -8.90
C LEU A 84 1.72 45.13 -7.87
N THR A 85 1.40 44.80 -6.62
CA THR A 85 1.45 45.78 -5.52
C THR A 85 2.88 46.12 -5.11
N GLN A 86 3.07 47.28 -4.46
CA GLN A 86 4.38 47.66 -3.92
C GLN A 86 4.88 46.68 -2.85
N GLU A 87 3.98 46.09 -2.09
CA GLU A 87 4.29 45.07 -1.08
C GLU A 87 4.79 43.79 -1.72
N MET A 88 4.15 43.34 -2.81
CA MET A 88 4.62 42.19 -3.58
C MET A 88 5.96 42.45 -4.28
N ALA A 89 6.21 43.69 -4.75
CA ALA A 89 7.51 44.07 -5.28
C ALA A 89 8.62 43.94 -4.24
N ARG A 90 8.39 44.46 -3.02
CA ARG A 90 9.33 44.34 -1.91
C ARG A 90 9.56 42.90 -1.50
N PHE A 91 8.50 42.09 -1.44
CA PHE A 91 8.59 40.67 -1.16
C PHE A 91 9.59 39.96 -2.10
N PHE A 92 9.50 40.20 -3.42
CA PHE A 92 10.43 39.57 -4.37
C PHE A 92 11.88 40.01 -4.16
N GLU A 93 12.12 41.27 -3.84
CA GLU A 93 13.47 41.76 -3.52
C GLU A 93 14.01 41.12 -2.24
N ASP A 94 13.18 41.00 -1.21
CA ASP A 94 13.56 40.41 0.07
C ASP A 94 13.83 38.90 -0.05
N ALA A 95 13.04 38.18 -0.85
CA ALA A 95 13.26 36.77 -1.14
C ALA A 95 14.61 36.53 -1.82
N VAL A 96 14.99 37.37 -2.79
CA VAL A 96 16.30 37.30 -3.45
C VAL A 96 17.43 37.61 -2.48
N LYS A 97 17.30 38.66 -1.65
CA LYS A 97 18.32 39.01 -0.64
C LYS A 97 18.51 37.91 0.40
N LEU A 98 17.44 37.27 0.85
CA LEU A 98 17.50 36.15 1.80
C LEU A 98 18.19 34.93 1.19
N ALA A 99 17.88 34.59 -0.05
CA ALA A 99 18.55 33.52 -0.78
C ALA A 99 20.06 33.80 -0.93
N GLU A 100 20.44 35.01 -1.39
CA GLU A 100 21.84 35.41 -1.54
C GLU A 100 22.60 35.39 -0.20
N LYS A 101 21.98 35.87 0.88
CA LYS A 101 22.55 35.84 2.25
C LYS A 101 22.78 34.40 2.73
N ALA A 102 21.94 33.47 2.32
CA ALA A 102 22.06 32.05 2.64
C ALA A 102 23.03 31.29 1.72
N GLY A 103 23.63 31.95 0.72
CA GLY A 103 24.53 31.31 -0.24
C GLY A 103 23.81 30.55 -1.37
N ASP A 104 22.51 30.82 -1.57
CA ASP A 104 21.72 30.22 -2.64
C ASP A 104 21.89 30.97 -3.95
N LYS A 105 21.94 30.24 -5.07
CA LYS A 105 21.89 30.83 -6.42
C LYS A 105 20.45 31.06 -6.90
N PHE A 106 19.52 30.24 -6.41
CA PHE A 106 18.09 30.30 -6.73
C PHE A 106 17.24 30.50 -5.46
N VAL A 107 16.17 31.27 -5.58
CA VAL A 107 15.16 31.47 -4.53
C VAL A 107 14.23 30.25 -4.53
N THR A 108 14.16 29.59 -3.38
CA THR A 108 13.33 28.41 -3.10
C THR A 108 12.02 28.78 -2.39
N VAL A 109 11.08 27.85 -2.30
CA VAL A 109 9.79 28.00 -1.60
C VAL A 109 10.00 28.34 -0.13
N GLU A 110 10.96 27.71 0.56
CA GLU A 110 11.19 28.04 1.95
C GLU A 110 11.76 29.46 2.15
N ARG A 111 12.55 29.97 1.20
CA ARG A 111 13.03 31.37 1.21
C ARG A 111 11.91 32.35 0.89
N MET A 112 10.97 31.98 0.02
CA MET A 112 9.74 32.74 -0.20
C MET A 112 8.90 32.81 1.08
N LEU A 113 8.68 31.69 1.77
CA LEU A 113 7.97 31.70 3.05
C LEU A 113 8.69 32.57 4.10
N GLN A 114 10.02 32.50 4.16
CA GLN A 114 10.83 33.35 5.04
C GLN A 114 10.64 34.84 4.74
N ALA A 115 10.63 35.23 3.46
CA ALA A 115 10.37 36.60 3.04
C ALA A 115 8.95 37.06 3.39
N LEU A 116 7.93 36.20 3.23
CA LEU A 116 6.55 36.49 3.64
C LEU A 116 6.48 36.75 5.16
N ALA A 117 7.20 35.96 5.97
CA ALA A 117 7.17 36.09 7.42
C ALA A 117 7.69 37.45 7.94
N LEU A 118 8.51 38.18 7.16
CA LEU A 118 9.03 39.48 7.56
C LEU A 118 7.94 40.54 7.70
N SER A 119 6.98 40.54 6.78
CA SER A 119 6.01 41.64 6.63
C SER A 119 4.55 41.20 6.74
N ASN A 120 4.24 39.92 6.51
CA ASN A 120 2.85 39.46 6.42
C ASN A 120 2.16 39.39 7.80
N PRO A 121 1.00 40.07 7.99
CA PRO A 121 0.30 40.10 9.26
C PRO A 121 -0.36 38.77 9.65
N ALA A 122 -0.76 37.93 8.69
CA ALA A 122 -1.36 36.62 8.97
C ALA A 122 -0.34 35.68 9.63
N LEU A 123 0.89 35.65 9.13
CA LEU A 123 1.96 34.84 9.73
C LEU A 123 2.33 35.30 11.14
N LYS A 124 2.30 36.61 11.40
CA LYS A 124 2.53 37.16 12.75
C LYS A 124 1.45 36.72 13.75
N LYS A 125 0.18 36.73 13.32
CA LYS A 125 -0.94 36.25 14.14
C LYS A 125 -0.90 34.73 14.38
N ALA A 126 -0.32 33.99 13.45
CA ALA A 126 -0.02 32.57 13.59
C ALA A 126 1.23 32.27 14.46
N ASN A 127 1.75 33.27 15.18
CA ASN A 127 2.96 33.16 16.03
C ASN A 127 4.24 32.79 15.29
N ILE A 128 4.33 33.07 13.98
CA ILE A 128 5.54 32.77 13.21
C ILE A 128 6.53 33.92 13.36
N ASN A 129 7.70 33.59 13.90
CA ASN A 129 8.83 34.50 13.97
C ASN A 129 9.82 34.20 12.82
N PRO A 130 10.24 35.19 12.00
CA PRO A 130 11.25 35.01 10.97
C PRO A 130 12.54 34.34 11.44
N GLN A 131 12.96 34.54 12.69
CA GLN A 131 14.18 33.93 13.25
C GLN A 131 13.98 32.46 13.63
N THR A 132 12.80 32.06 14.13
CA THR A 132 12.52 30.65 14.40
C THR A 132 12.31 29.89 13.09
N LEU A 133 11.67 30.53 12.11
CA LEU A 133 11.54 30.02 10.76
C LEU A 133 12.90 29.85 10.07
N GLU A 134 13.82 30.81 10.21
CA GLU A 134 15.19 30.67 9.69
C GLU A 134 15.90 29.44 10.29
N LYS A 135 15.74 29.20 11.60
CA LYS A 135 16.30 28.00 12.25
C LYS A 135 15.66 26.71 11.74
N ALA A 136 14.34 26.68 11.55
CA ALA A 136 13.64 25.53 10.98
C ALA A 136 14.14 25.23 9.56
N ILE A 137 14.24 26.27 8.72
CA ILE A 137 14.80 26.18 7.37
C ILE A 137 16.25 25.67 7.40
N SER A 138 17.10 26.22 8.26
CA SER A 138 18.49 25.77 8.38
C SER A 138 18.58 24.30 8.81
N THR A 139 17.69 23.85 9.69
CA THR A 139 17.61 22.46 10.16
C THR A 139 17.19 21.54 9.02
N MET A 140 16.09 21.85 8.33
CA MET A 140 15.58 21.09 7.18
C MET A 140 16.62 21.00 6.04
N ARG A 141 17.35 22.09 5.79
CA ARG A 141 18.34 22.13 4.71
C ARG A 141 19.66 21.45 5.08
N GLY A 142 20.00 21.33 6.36
CA GLY A 142 21.22 20.65 6.81
C GLY A 142 22.50 21.21 6.17
N GLY A 143 22.53 22.51 5.84
CA GLY A 143 23.66 23.17 5.17
C GLY A 143 23.66 23.11 3.64
N ARG A 144 22.64 22.54 3.00
CA ARG A 144 22.50 22.51 1.53
C ARG A 144 22.14 23.89 0.97
N THR A 145 22.74 24.26 -0.16
CA THR A 145 22.41 25.49 -0.91
C THR A 145 21.64 25.15 -2.19
N ALA A 146 20.86 26.11 -2.71
CA ALA A 146 20.07 25.94 -3.93
C ALA A 146 20.86 26.45 -5.14
N ASP A 147 21.66 25.57 -5.72
CA ASP A 147 22.61 25.87 -6.80
C ASP A 147 22.08 25.54 -8.21
N SER A 148 20.91 24.89 -8.30
CA SER A 148 20.19 24.57 -9.54
C SER A 148 18.70 24.92 -9.44
N MET A 149 18.01 25.03 -10.59
CA MET A 149 16.56 25.31 -10.64
C MET A 149 15.70 24.19 -10.01
N ASP A 150 16.18 22.94 -10.00
CA ASP A 150 15.53 21.76 -9.37
C ASP A 150 16.08 21.45 -7.95
N ALA A 151 16.67 22.42 -7.25
CA ALA A 151 17.28 22.16 -5.94
C ALA A 151 16.28 21.58 -4.91
N GLU A 152 15.01 22.02 -4.95
CA GLU A 152 13.96 21.56 -4.04
C GLU A 152 13.48 20.15 -4.34
N GLY A 153 13.48 19.74 -5.61
CA GLY A 153 13.17 18.36 -6.01
C GLY A 153 14.15 17.35 -5.42
N ARG A 154 15.41 17.78 -5.22
CA ARG A 154 16.48 17.01 -4.57
C ARG A 154 16.42 17.01 -3.04
N PHE A 155 15.63 17.90 -2.42
CA PHE A 155 15.46 17.93 -0.97
C PHE A 155 14.41 16.96 -0.44
N GLU A 156 13.55 16.42 -1.32
CA GLU A 156 12.46 15.47 -1.01
C GLU A 156 12.67 14.09 -1.67
N ALA A 157 13.91 13.72 -2.02
CA ALA A 157 14.20 12.51 -2.80
C ALA A 157 13.77 11.24 -2.06
N LEU A 158 13.96 11.18 -0.73
CA LEU A 158 13.46 10.07 0.08
C LEU A 158 11.93 9.96 0.01
N LYS A 159 11.18 11.06 0.10
CA LYS A 159 9.70 11.02 0.01
C LYS A 159 9.23 10.52 -1.36
N LYS A 160 9.92 10.88 -2.44
CA LYS A 160 9.53 10.53 -3.81
C LYS A 160 9.92 9.11 -4.23
N TYR A 161 11.09 8.63 -3.79
CA TYR A 161 11.69 7.39 -4.29
C TYR A 161 11.77 6.28 -3.24
N THR A 162 11.17 6.50 -2.07
CA THR A 162 11.10 5.46 -1.04
C THR A 162 9.72 5.36 -0.39
N LYS A 163 9.43 4.19 0.16
CA LYS A 163 8.25 3.89 0.97
C LYS A 163 8.67 3.70 2.42
N ASP A 164 8.07 4.44 3.34
CA ASP A 164 8.43 4.40 4.77
C ASP A 164 7.70 3.26 5.49
N PHE A 165 8.38 2.12 5.71
CA PHE A 165 7.81 0.98 6.43
C PHE A 165 7.60 1.27 7.92
N THR A 166 8.43 2.11 8.53
CA THR A 166 8.22 2.54 9.92
C THR A 166 6.95 3.36 10.09
N GLU A 167 6.61 4.23 9.13
CA GLU A 167 5.36 4.98 9.14
C GLU A 167 4.13 4.10 8.89
N LEU A 168 4.25 3.10 8.00
CA LEU A 168 3.19 2.11 7.80
C LEU A 168 2.97 1.24 9.04
N ALA A 169 4.04 0.84 9.72
CA ALA A 169 3.96 0.14 11.00
C ALA A 169 3.32 1.03 12.08
N LYS A 170 3.69 2.32 12.13
CA LYS A 170 3.12 3.28 13.08
C LYS A 170 1.61 3.44 12.90
N SER A 171 1.16 3.52 11.65
CA SER A 171 -0.25 3.65 11.27
C SER A 171 -1.04 2.33 11.23
N GLY A 172 -0.43 1.19 11.58
CA GLY A 172 -1.11 -0.11 11.61
C GLY A 172 -1.46 -0.68 10.22
N LYS A 173 -0.85 -0.16 9.16
CA LYS A 173 -1.15 -0.56 7.78
C LYS A 173 -0.38 -1.80 7.30
N LEU A 174 0.67 -2.21 8.02
CA LEU A 174 1.42 -3.42 7.70
C LEU A 174 0.65 -4.66 8.16
N ASP A 175 0.88 -5.78 7.48
CA ASP A 175 0.33 -7.07 7.86
C ASP A 175 1.11 -7.69 9.03
N PRO A 176 0.45 -8.48 9.89
CA PRO A 176 1.16 -9.16 10.96
C PRO A 176 2.17 -10.14 10.37
N VAL A 177 3.37 -10.16 10.96
CA VAL A 177 4.44 -11.06 10.53
C VAL A 177 4.48 -12.28 11.45
N ILE A 178 4.20 -13.46 10.90
CA ILE A 178 4.10 -14.71 11.64
C ILE A 178 5.29 -15.63 11.30
N GLY A 179 5.90 -16.24 12.32
CA GLY A 179 6.89 -17.32 12.15
C GLY A 179 8.26 -16.88 11.61
N ARG A 180 8.61 -15.59 11.67
CA ARG A 180 9.89 -15.05 11.16
C ARG A 180 10.77 -14.41 12.24
N ASP A 181 10.57 -14.79 13.49
CA ASP A 181 11.27 -14.19 14.63
C ASP A 181 12.78 -14.41 14.60
N GLU A 182 13.25 -15.57 14.14
CA GLU A 182 14.67 -15.88 14.07
C GLU A 182 15.37 -15.02 13.02
N GLU A 183 14.79 -14.90 11.83
CA GLU A 183 15.34 -14.12 10.72
C GLU A 183 15.32 -12.62 11.04
N ILE A 184 14.25 -12.11 11.67
CA ILE A 184 14.18 -10.72 12.14
C ILE A 184 15.27 -10.47 13.19
N ARG A 185 15.38 -11.36 14.20
CA ARG A 185 16.42 -11.25 15.24
C ARG A 185 17.83 -11.31 14.65
N ARG A 186 18.06 -12.19 13.68
CA ARG A 186 19.34 -12.30 12.98
C ARG A 186 19.64 -11.02 12.19
N THR A 187 18.65 -10.46 11.52
CA THR A 187 18.77 -9.18 10.79
C THR A 187 19.15 -8.04 11.74
N MET A 188 18.48 -7.93 12.89
CA MET A 188 18.84 -6.95 13.95
C MET A 188 20.25 -7.15 14.48
N GLN A 189 20.65 -8.40 14.72
CA GLN A 189 21.99 -8.74 15.18
C GLN A 189 23.05 -8.26 14.17
N VAL A 190 22.81 -8.49 12.88
CA VAL A 190 23.72 -8.05 11.81
C VAL A 190 23.80 -6.52 11.75
N LEU A 191 22.66 -5.82 11.75
CA LEU A 191 22.61 -4.35 11.72
C LEU A 191 23.37 -3.69 12.87
N SER A 192 23.44 -4.38 14.02
CA SER A 192 24.12 -3.89 15.23
C SER A 192 25.63 -4.17 15.25
N ARG A 193 26.19 -4.84 14.21
CA ARG A 193 27.63 -5.13 14.13
C ARG A 193 28.43 -3.88 13.74
N ARG A 194 29.72 -3.89 14.09
CA ARG A 194 30.68 -2.87 13.63
C ARG A 194 31.15 -3.09 12.19
N THR A 195 31.22 -4.34 11.74
CA THR A 195 31.65 -4.73 10.39
C THR A 195 30.67 -5.76 9.83
N LYS A 196 30.53 -5.79 8.50
CA LYS A 196 29.50 -6.58 7.82
C LYS A 196 28.11 -6.33 8.42
N ASN A 197 27.78 -5.06 8.58
CA ASN A 197 26.58 -4.59 9.28
C ASN A 197 25.39 -4.34 8.36
N ASN A 198 25.49 -4.76 7.09
CA ASN A 198 24.38 -4.72 6.15
C ASN A 198 23.89 -6.17 5.92
N PRO A 199 22.73 -6.57 6.45
CA PRO A 199 22.17 -7.89 6.17
C PRO A 199 21.70 -7.99 4.71
N VAL A 200 21.87 -9.17 4.12
CA VAL A 200 21.24 -9.55 2.85
C VAL A 200 20.38 -10.78 3.10
N LEU A 201 19.07 -10.61 2.96
CA LEU A 201 18.08 -11.67 2.99
C LEU A 201 18.19 -12.47 1.68
N ILE A 202 18.59 -13.74 1.80
CA ILE A 202 18.82 -14.63 0.67
C ILE A 202 17.80 -15.75 0.73
N GLY A 203 16.93 -15.79 -0.27
CA GLY A 203 15.88 -16.81 -0.41
C GLY A 203 15.22 -16.71 -1.77
N GLU A 204 14.43 -17.72 -2.13
CA GLU A 204 13.69 -17.72 -3.39
C GLU A 204 12.59 -16.65 -3.40
N PRO A 205 12.05 -16.25 -4.57
CA PRO A 205 10.89 -15.36 -4.63
C PRO A 205 9.68 -15.95 -3.90
N GLY A 206 8.91 -15.10 -3.21
CA GLY A 206 7.69 -15.52 -2.51
C GLY A 206 7.87 -16.10 -1.10
N VAL A 207 9.11 -16.33 -0.62
CA VAL A 207 9.33 -16.88 0.74
C VAL A 207 9.08 -15.89 1.89
N GLY A 208 8.77 -14.63 1.61
CA GLY A 208 8.51 -13.60 2.63
C GLY A 208 9.73 -12.79 3.08
N LYS A 209 10.69 -12.51 2.17
CA LYS A 209 11.84 -11.63 2.45
C LYS A 209 11.39 -10.23 2.86
N THR A 210 10.42 -9.64 2.15
CA THR A 210 9.86 -8.33 2.48
C THR A 210 9.12 -8.33 3.82
N ALA A 211 8.42 -9.43 4.15
CA ALA A 211 7.74 -9.58 5.44
C ALA A 211 8.72 -9.52 6.64
N ILE A 212 9.95 -10.03 6.50
CA ILE A 212 10.98 -9.88 7.54
C ILE A 212 11.34 -8.41 7.76
N VAL A 213 11.37 -7.61 6.70
CA VAL A 213 11.69 -6.18 6.76
C VAL A 213 10.53 -5.38 7.36
N GLU A 214 9.29 -5.72 7.00
CA GLU A 214 8.08 -5.16 7.61
C GLU A 214 8.01 -5.51 9.10
N GLY A 215 8.34 -6.74 9.48
CA GLY A 215 8.41 -7.17 10.88
C GLY A 215 9.52 -6.47 11.65
N LEU A 216 10.65 -6.16 11.00
CA LEU A 216 11.68 -5.30 11.57
C LEU A 216 11.14 -3.88 11.81
N ALA A 217 10.37 -3.30 10.88
CA ALA A 217 9.75 -2.00 11.07
C ALA A 217 8.76 -2.00 12.25
N GLN A 218 7.93 -3.05 12.38
CA GLN A 218 7.02 -3.24 13.52
C GLN A 218 7.79 -3.26 14.84
N ARG A 219 8.89 -4.01 14.93
CA ARG A 219 9.72 -4.06 16.14
C ARG A 219 10.38 -2.73 16.48
N ILE A 220 10.89 -1.99 15.48
CA ILE A 220 11.47 -0.66 15.70
C ILE A 220 10.45 0.27 16.35
N ILE A 221 9.22 0.26 15.81
CA ILE A 221 8.12 1.08 16.31
C ILE A 221 7.63 0.63 17.69
N ALA A 222 7.63 -0.67 17.97
CA ALA A 222 7.32 -1.21 19.30
C ALA A 222 8.44 -0.95 20.33
N GLY A 223 9.63 -0.53 19.89
CA GLY A 223 10.80 -0.39 20.75
C GLY A 223 11.46 -1.73 21.14
N ASP A 224 11.02 -2.85 20.56
CA ASP A 224 11.62 -4.19 20.72
C ASP A 224 12.85 -4.36 19.82
N VAL A 225 13.81 -3.43 19.95
CA VAL A 225 15.06 -3.41 19.20
C VAL A 225 16.21 -2.91 20.07
N PRO A 226 17.46 -3.28 19.74
CA PRO A 226 18.64 -2.68 20.37
C PRO A 226 18.65 -1.15 20.26
N GLU A 227 19.29 -0.47 21.23
CA GLU A 227 19.42 1.00 21.27
C GLU A 227 19.93 1.59 19.95
N SER A 228 20.85 0.90 19.27
CA SER A 228 21.40 1.33 17.98
C SER A 228 20.38 1.36 16.84
N LEU A 229 19.21 0.75 17.01
CA LEU A 229 18.12 0.71 16.01
C LEU A 229 16.87 1.47 16.46
N LYS A 230 16.82 1.95 17.70
CA LYS A 230 15.70 2.74 18.19
C LYS A 230 15.56 4.04 17.40
N ASN A 231 14.32 4.44 17.15
CA ASN A 231 13.95 5.65 16.42
C ASN A 231 14.50 5.75 14.99
N LYS A 232 15.09 4.68 14.44
CA LYS A 232 15.50 4.68 13.04
C LYS A 232 14.30 4.54 12.12
N ARG A 233 14.38 5.17 10.96
CA ARG A 233 13.39 5.02 9.89
C ARG A 233 13.83 3.92 8.94
N LEU A 234 12.92 3.02 8.58
CA LEU A 234 13.19 1.94 7.62
C LEU A 234 12.46 2.26 6.31
N LEU A 235 13.23 2.64 5.29
CA LEU A 235 12.71 3.10 4.00
C LEU A 235 12.98 2.06 2.93
N SER A 236 11.97 1.60 2.21
CA SER A 236 12.12 0.74 1.03
C SER A 236 12.38 1.57 -0.20
N LEU A 237 13.47 1.30 -0.92
CA LEU A 237 13.75 1.94 -2.20
C LEU A 237 12.77 1.46 -3.28
N ASP A 238 12.15 2.39 -4.00
CA ASP A 238 11.31 2.08 -5.15
C ASP A 238 12.12 2.22 -6.44
N LEU A 239 12.57 1.07 -6.96
CA LEU A 239 13.30 1.02 -8.23
C LEU A 239 12.42 1.45 -9.41
N GLY A 240 11.12 1.14 -9.37
CA GLY A 240 10.18 1.55 -10.40
C GLY A 240 10.06 3.06 -10.49
N ALA A 241 9.92 3.74 -9.35
CA ALA A 241 9.86 5.21 -9.28
C ALA A 241 11.16 5.88 -9.75
N LEU A 242 12.31 5.28 -9.47
CA LEU A 242 13.60 5.80 -9.93
C LEU A 242 13.76 5.71 -11.46
N VAL A 243 13.23 4.65 -12.07
CA VAL A 243 13.31 4.40 -13.51
C VAL A 243 12.18 5.10 -14.28
N ALA A 244 11.02 5.28 -13.66
CA ALA A 244 9.86 5.91 -14.27
C ALA A 244 10.19 7.32 -14.79
N GLY A 245 9.94 7.55 -16.08
CA GLY A 245 10.21 8.84 -16.73
C GLY A 245 11.69 9.17 -16.90
N ALA A 246 12.63 8.26 -16.61
CA ALA A 246 14.03 8.43 -16.98
C ALA A 246 14.21 8.10 -18.46
N LYS A 247 14.51 9.10 -19.29
CA LYS A 247 14.81 8.89 -20.73
C LYS A 247 16.25 8.44 -20.95
N PHE A 248 17.12 8.76 -19.99
CA PHE A 248 18.55 8.50 -20.05
C PHE A 248 19.06 7.89 -18.74
N ARG A 249 20.06 7.00 -18.84
CA ARG A 249 20.71 6.36 -17.68
C ARG A 249 21.24 7.37 -16.64
N GLY A 250 21.76 8.51 -17.10
CA GLY A 250 22.29 9.55 -16.21
C GLY A 250 21.25 10.12 -15.25
N GLU A 251 19.99 10.19 -15.66
CA GLU A 251 18.89 10.70 -14.81
C GLU A 251 18.61 9.73 -13.65
N PHE A 252 18.62 8.42 -13.91
CA PHE A 252 18.52 7.40 -12.87
C PHE A 252 19.66 7.51 -11.85
N GLU A 253 20.90 7.61 -12.33
CA GLU A 253 22.08 7.74 -11.47
C GLU A 253 22.02 9.04 -10.63
N GLU A 254 21.54 10.13 -11.20
CA GLU A 254 21.34 11.41 -10.49
C GLU A 254 20.27 11.32 -9.40
N ARG A 255 19.14 10.65 -9.69
CA ARG A 255 18.08 10.41 -8.70
C ARG A 255 18.57 9.54 -7.55
N LEU A 256 19.26 8.44 -7.86
CA LEU A 256 19.84 7.57 -6.84
C LEU A 256 20.92 8.29 -6.02
N LYS A 257 21.75 9.12 -6.66
CA LYS A 257 22.72 9.95 -5.96
C LYS A 257 22.05 10.95 -5.02
N SER A 258 20.91 11.51 -5.40
CA SER A 258 20.11 12.40 -4.55
C SER A 258 19.57 11.67 -3.32
N VAL A 259 19.03 10.45 -3.51
CA VAL A 259 18.61 9.56 -2.41
C VAL A 259 19.77 9.26 -1.45
N LEU A 260 20.93 8.83 -1.97
CA LEU A 260 22.09 8.51 -1.14
C LEU A 260 22.65 9.72 -0.39
N SER A 261 22.63 10.90 -1.02
CA SER A 261 23.02 12.16 -0.38
C SER A 261 22.10 12.49 0.79
N GLU A 262 20.79 12.33 0.62
CA GLU A 262 19.80 12.59 1.68
C GLU A 262 19.96 11.61 2.86
N ILE A 263 20.22 10.32 2.59
CA ILE A 263 20.52 9.32 3.63
C ILE A 263 21.77 9.70 4.42
N ASN A 264 22.83 10.14 3.74
CA ASN A 264 24.06 10.56 4.40
C ASN A 264 23.82 11.76 5.32
N ASN A 265 23.01 12.72 4.88
CA ASN A 265 22.65 13.90 5.66
C ASN A 265 21.77 13.57 6.86
N ALA A 266 20.96 12.50 6.78
CA ALA A 266 20.19 11.97 7.90
C ALA A 266 21.07 11.32 8.99
N ALA A 267 22.40 11.37 8.87
CA ALA A 267 23.36 11.02 9.92
C ALA A 267 23.13 9.66 10.61
N GLY A 268 22.65 8.67 9.86
CA GLY A 268 22.43 7.31 10.34
C GLY A 268 21.06 7.05 10.96
N GLU A 269 20.13 8.02 10.94
CA GLU A 269 18.72 7.85 11.34
C GLU A 269 17.92 7.00 10.35
N VAL A 270 18.38 6.90 9.10
CA VAL A 270 17.70 6.17 8.02
C VAL A 270 18.41 4.84 7.73
N MET A 271 17.62 3.77 7.63
CA MET A 271 18.01 2.48 7.07
C MET A 271 17.28 2.26 5.76
N LEU A 272 18.02 1.86 4.73
CA LEU A 272 17.46 1.61 3.39
C LEU A 272 17.24 0.12 3.17
N PHE A 273 16.01 -0.29 2.85
CA PHE A 273 15.72 -1.60 2.29
C PHE A 273 15.83 -1.53 0.76
N ILE A 274 16.57 -2.46 0.18
CA ILE A 274 16.73 -2.60 -1.26
C ILE A 274 16.27 -4.00 -1.64
N ASP A 275 15.06 -4.10 -2.17
CA ASP A 275 14.62 -5.33 -2.80
C ASP A 275 15.38 -5.56 -4.11
N GLU A 276 15.55 -6.82 -4.47
CA GLU A 276 16.31 -7.23 -5.64
C GLU A 276 17.69 -6.54 -5.74
N LEU A 277 18.45 -6.51 -4.64
CA LEU A 277 19.73 -5.78 -4.50
C LEU A 277 20.71 -6.01 -5.67
N HIS A 278 20.67 -7.19 -6.28
CA HIS A 278 21.49 -7.54 -7.43
C HIS A 278 21.24 -6.67 -8.67
N THR A 279 20.05 -6.10 -8.84
CA THR A 279 19.69 -5.21 -9.96
C THR A 279 20.54 -3.95 -9.97
N LEU A 280 20.86 -3.40 -8.78
CA LEU A 280 21.71 -2.21 -8.64
C LEU A 280 23.22 -2.52 -8.74
N VAL A 281 23.61 -3.78 -8.52
CA VAL A 281 25.01 -4.17 -8.29
C VAL A 281 25.60 -4.97 -9.46
N GLY A 282 24.77 -5.70 -10.19
CA GLY A 282 25.21 -6.79 -11.06
C GLY A 282 24.74 -6.71 -12.51
N ALA A 283 23.96 -5.69 -12.87
CA ALA A 283 23.30 -5.67 -14.17
C ALA A 283 24.28 -5.47 -15.34
N GLY A 284 25.46 -4.87 -15.11
CA GLY A 284 26.46 -4.40 -16.10
C GLY A 284 27.00 -5.35 -17.18
N ALA A 285 26.60 -6.63 -17.20
CA ALA A 285 27.03 -7.60 -18.21
C ALA A 285 26.18 -7.60 -19.50
N ALA A 286 25.01 -6.96 -19.50
CA ALA A 286 24.18 -6.77 -20.69
C ALA A 286 24.21 -5.30 -21.12
N GLU A 287 24.42 -5.03 -22.41
CA GLU A 287 24.29 -3.67 -22.97
C GLU A 287 22.90 -3.11 -22.64
N GLY A 288 22.83 -2.02 -21.86
CA GLY A 288 21.58 -1.37 -21.45
C GLY A 288 21.20 -1.51 -19.97
N SER A 289 22.02 -2.18 -19.17
CA SER A 289 21.75 -2.46 -17.76
C SER A 289 22.16 -1.33 -16.78
N MET A 290 21.35 -1.17 -15.72
CA MET A 290 21.50 -0.14 -14.69
C MET A 290 22.51 -0.55 -13.61
N ASP A 291 23.81 -0.41 -13.87
CA ASP A 291 24.83 -0.65 -12.84
C ASP A 291 25.10 0.62 -12.01
N ALA A 292 24.66 0.59 -10.75
CA ALA A 292 24.85 1.64 -9.74
C ALA A 292 25.85 1.23 -8.64
N SER A 293 26.59 0.13 -8.83
CA SER A 293 27.54 -0.41 -7.84
C SER A 293 28.61 0.64 -7.46
N ASN A 294 29.01 1.48 -8.41
CA ASN A 294 29.97 2.56 -8.19
C ASN A 294 29.44 3.69 -7.28
N LEU A 295 28.13 3.87 -7.17
CA LEU A 295 27.51 4.84 -6.27
C LEU A 295 27.34 4.27 -4.86
N LEU A 296 27.01 2.98 -4.74
CA LEU A 296 26.76 2.30 -3.47
C LEU A 296 28.05 1.97 -2.72
N LYS A 297 29.09 1.49 -3.42
CA LYS A 297 30.36 1.05 -2.80
C LYS A 297 31.00 2.12 -1.91
N PRO A 298 31.14 3.39 -2.32
CA PRO A 298 31.74 4.41 -1.46
C PRO A 298 30.92 4.68 -0.19
N ALA A 299 29.60 4.76 -0.29
CA ALA A 299 28.71 5.01 0.84
C ALA A 299 28.74 3.86 1.87
N LEU A 300 28.73 2.61 1.38
CA LEU A 300 28.89 1.41 2.21
C LEU A 300 30.30 1.32 2.83
N ALA A 301 31.33 1.75 2.10
CA ALA A 301 32.70 1.70 2.59
C ALA A 301 32.97 2.66 3.75
N ARG A 302 32.38 3.86 3.67
CA ARG A 302 32.45 4.89 4.72
C ARG A 302 31.51 4.63 5.90
N GLY A 303 30.56 3.71 5.75
CA GLY A 303 29.55 3.41 6.78
C GLY A 303 28.44 4.47 6.86
N GLU A 304 28.32 5.31 5.82
CA GLU A 304 27.28 6.34 5.70
C GLU A 304 25.94 5.72 5.32
N LEU A 305 25.96 4.61 4.57
CA LEU A 305 24.76 3.86 4.20
C LEU A 305 24.62 2.60 5.08
N HIS A 306 23.51 2.52 5.80
CA HIS A 306 23.04 1.30 6.44
C HIS A 306 21.87 0.75 5.62
N CYS A 307 21.98 -0.50 5.17
CA CYS A 307 20.94 -1.11 4.37
C CYS A 307 20.65 -2.58 4.68
N VAL A 308 19.43 -2.97 4.37
CA VAL A 308 18.98 -4.37 4.31
C VAL A 308 18.77 -4.68 2.82
N GLY A 309 19.45 -5.69 2.30
CA GLY A 309 19.24 -6.15 0.92
C GLY A 309 18.36 -7.39 0.87
N ALA A 310 17.69 -7.64 -0.24
CA ALA A 310 17.08 -8.94 -0.56
C ALA A 310 17.47 -9.40 -1.97
N THR A 311 17.71 -10.71 -2.15
CA THR A 311 18.08 -11.30 -3.46
C THR A 311 17.92 -12.83 -3.40
N THR A 312 18.11 -13.52 -4.53
CA THR A 312 18.20 -15.00 -4.56
C THR A 312 19.62 -15.49 -4.31
N LEU A 313 19.77 -16.78 -3.97
CA LEU A 313 21.09 -17.38 -3.72
C LEU A 313 22.00 -17.31 -4.94
N ASN A 314 21.43 -17.53 -6.14
CA ASN A 314 22.17 -17.53 -7.39
C ASN A 314 22.70 -16.13 -7.73
N GLU A 315 21.88 -15.10 -7.58
CA GLU A 315 22.28 -13.70 -7.76
C GLU A 315 23.31 -13.26 -6.75
N TYR A 316 23.13 -13.61 -5.46
CA TYR A 316 24.10 -13.28 -4.41
C TYR A 316 25.48 -13.82 -4.75
N ARG A 317 25.56 -15.11 -5.12
CA ARG A 317 26.81 -15.78 -5.54
C ARG A 317 27.42 -15.12 -6.77
N LYS A 318 26.59 -14.70 -7.73
CA LYS A 318 27.05 -14.15 -9.00
C LYS A 318 27.56 -12.71 -8.88
N TYR A 319 26.88 -11.86 -8.12
CA TYR A 319 27.07 -10.41 -8.16
C TYR A 319 27.61 -9.80 -6.85
N ILE A 320 27.34 -10.42 -5.69
CA ILE A 320 27.71 -9.84 -4.38
C ILE A 320 28.91 -10.57 -3.78
N GLU A 321 28.89 -11.91 -3.76
CA GLU A 321 29.94 -12.73 -3.13
C GLU A 321 31.27 -12.64 -3.90
N LYS A 322 31.22 -12.54 -5.23
CA LYS A 322 32.41 -12.39 -6.08
C LYS A 322 33.05 -11.01 -5.97
N ASP A 323 32.31 -9.98 -5.55
CA ASP A 323 32.83 -8.63 -5.39
C ASP A 323 33.42 -8.44 -3.98
N ALA A 324 34.75 -8.39 -3.89
CA ALA A 324 35.46 -8.27 -2.62
C ALA A 324 35.12 -7.00 -1.82
N ALA A 325 34.69 -5.91 -2.47
CA ALA A 325 34.29 -4.69 -1.78
C ALA A 325 32.93 -4.86 -1.10
N LEU A 326 31.97 -5.49 -1.78
CA LEU A 326 30.62 -5.72 -1.27
C LEU A 326 30.57 -6.86 -0.24
N ALA A 327 31.27 -7.97 -0.50
CA ALA A 327 31.35 -9.11 0.42
C ALA A 327 31.92 -8.76 1.82
N ARG A 328 32.67 -7.66 1.93
CA ARG A 328 33.18 -7.13 3.20
C ARG A 328 32.18 -6.25 3.96
N ARG A 329 31.10 -5.83 3.30
CA ARG A 329 30.07 -4.93 3.87
C ARG A 329 28.76 -5.64 4.14
N PHE A 330 28.48 -6.70 3.41
CA PHE A 330 27.28 -7.50 3.55
C PHE A 330 27.49 -8.77 4.39
N GLN A 331 26.43 -9.18 5.08
CA GLN A 331 26.32 -10.46 5.78
C GLN A 331 25.05 -11.18 5.31
N SER A 332 25.21 -12.43 4.86
CA SER A 332 24.08 -13.26 4.47
C SER A 332 23.19 -13.65 5.65
N VAL A 333 21.89 -13.61 5.42
CA VAL A 333 20.81 -14.16 6.27
C VAL A 333 19.96 -15.03 5.35
N LEU A 334 20.01 -16.34 5.56
CA LEU A 334 19.24 -17.28 4.75
C LEU A 334 17.78 -17.24 5.19
N VAL A 335 16.88 -17.17 4.22
CA VAL A 335 15.43 -17.20 4.43
C VAL A 335 14.90 -18.42 3.69
N SER A 336 14.53 -19.43 4.45
CA SER A 336 13.98 -20.67 3.92
C SER A 336 12.48 -20.54 3.65
N GLU A 337 12.01 -21.30 2.67
CA GLU A 337 10.59 -21.58 2.48
C GLU A 337 10.03 -22.18 3.79
N PRO A 338 8.89 -21.66 4.32
CA PRO A 338 8.25 -22.22 5.49
C PRO A 338 7.68 -23.60 5.15
N ASN A 339 7.56 -24.47 6.15
CA ASN A 339 6.88 -25.74 5.95
C ASN A 339 5.34 -25.54 5.87
N VAL A 340 4.59 -26.62 5.64
CA VAL A 340 3.13 -26.56 5.53
C VAL A 340 2.47 -26.08 6.83
N GLU A 341 2.92 -26.54 7.99
CA GLU A 341 2.36 -26.14 9.30
C GLU A 341 2.62 -24.66 9.62
N ASP A 342 3.82 -24.18 9.33
CA ASP A 342 4.20 -22.77 9.44
C ASP A 342 3.35 -21.93 8.50
N THR A 343 3.13 -22.39 7.26
CA THR A 343 2.27 -21.70 6.28
C THR A 343 0.82 -21.64 6.74
N ILE A 344 0.28 -22.71 7.33
CA ILE A 344 -1.06 -22.70 7.94
C ILE A 344 -1.12 -21.62 9.02
N SER A 345 -0.09 -21.51 9.86
CA SER A 345 -0.02 -20.49 10.91
C SER A 345 0.04 -19.07 10.34
N ILE A 346 0.80 -18.86 9.26
CA ILE A 346 0.85 -17.59 8.52
C ILE A 346 -0.53 -17.24 7.97
N LEU A 347 -1.19 -18.16 7.27
CA LEU A 347 -2.52 -17.95 6.70
C LEU A 347 -3.57 -17.68 7.78
N ARG A 348 -3.51 -18.34 8.94
CA ARG A 348 -4.38 -18.05 10.08
C ARG A 348 -4.17 -16.65 10.63
N GLY A 349 -2.92 -16.17 10.69
CA GLY A 349 -2.62 -14.80 11.10
C GLY A 349 -3.07 -13.74 10.09
N LEU A 350 -3.10 -14.08 8.79
CA LEU A 350 -3.58 -13.19 7.73
C LEU A 350 -5.10 -13.28 7.49
N LYS A 351 -5.74 -14.33 8.00
CA LYS A 351 -7.16 -14.66 7.77
C LYS A 351 -8.07 -13.45 7.97
N GLU A 352 -8.00 -12.80 9.13
CA GLU A 352 -8.91 -11.69 9.47
C GLU A 352 -8.80 -10.52 8.47
N LYS A 353 -7.60 -10.25 7.96
CA LYS A 353 -7.38 -9.18 6.97
C LYS A 353 -7.95 -9.52 5.60
N TYR A 354 -7.78 -10.74 5.11
CA TYR A 354 -8.37 -11.18 3.85
C TYR A 354 -9.90 -11.27 3.95
N GLU A 355 -10.42 -11.75 5.08
CA GLU A 355 -11.86 -11.77 5.31
C GLU A 355 -12.46 -10.36 5.31
N LEU A 356 -11.77 -9.40 5.91
CA LEU A 356 -12.18 -8.00 5.91
C LEU A 356 -12.14 -7.40 4.51
N HIS A 357 -11.05 -7.60 3.78
CA HIS A 357 -10.83 -7.05 2.44
C HIS A 357 -11.91 -7.53 1.46
N HIS A 358 -12.21 -8.83 1.45
CA HIS A 358 -13.20 -9.41 0.55
C HIS A 358 -14.62 -9.41 1.11
N GLY A 359 -14.80 -9.18 2.40
CA GLY A 359 -16.07 -9.29 3.10
C GLY A 359 -16.64 -10.72 3.09
N ILE A 360 -15.76 -11.72 3.17
CA ILE A 360 -16.09 -13.16 3.08
C ILE A 360 -15.42 -13.91 4.21
N ARG A 361 -16.01 -15.02 4.67
CA ARG A 361 -15.36 -15.89 5.65
C ARG A 361 -14.43 -16.90 4.99
N ILE A 362 -13.34 -17.26 5.65
CA ILE A 362 -12.40 -18.27 5.17
C ILE A 362 -12.41 -19.42 6.18
N SER A 363 -12.86 -20.60 5.76
CA SER A 363 -12.86 -21.77 6.64
C SER A 363 -11.43 -22.21 6.99
N ASP A 364 -11.23 -22.77 8.18
CA ASP A 364 -9.90 -23.31 8.55
C ASP A 364 -9.49 -24.47 7.65
N SER A 365 -10.45 -25.28 7.19
CA SER A 365 -10.23 -26.31 6.16
C SER A 365 -9.71 -25.74 4.85
N ALA A 366 -10.19 -24.57 4.41
CA ALA A 366 -9.67 -23.90 3.21
C ALA A 366 -8.22 -23.46 3.40
N ILE A 367 -7.85 -22.96 4.58
CA ILE A 367 -6.47 -22.58 4.91
C ILE A 367 -5.54 -23.80 4.84
N VAL A 368 -5.95 -24.91 5.47
CA VAL A 368 -5.18 -26.17 5.44
C VAL A 368 -5.04 -26.69 4.01
N ALA A 369 -6.12 -26.67 3.24
CA ALA A 369 -6.12 -27.06 1.83
C ALA A 369 -5.20 -26.17 0.99
N ALA A 370 -5.23 -24.85 1.18
CA ALA A 370 -4.39 -23.91 0.44
C ALA A 370 -2.90 -24.20 0.67
N ALA A 371 -2.48 -24.42 1.91
CA ALA A 371 -1.09 -24.77 2.21
C ALA A 371 -0.71 -26.15 1.66
N THR A 372 -1.56 -27.17 1.85
CA THR A 372 -1.25 -28.56 1.49
C THR A 372 -1.26 -28.79 -0.02
N LEU A 373 -2.31 -28.32 -0.70
CA LEU A 373 -2.48 -28.51 -2.14
C LEU A 373 -1.48 -27.66 -2.92
N SER A 374 -1.21 -26.42 -2.51
CA SER A 374 -0.18 -25.61 -3.18
C SER A 374 1.21 -26.20 -3.03
N ASN A 375 1.56 -26.72 -1.86
CA ASN A 375 2.84 -27.39 -1.66
C ASN A 375 2.99 -28.63 -2.56
N ARG A 376 1.91 -29.40 -2.72
CA ARG A 376 1.94 -30.66 -3.46
C ARG A 376 1.90 -30.50 -4.98
N TYR A 377 1.06 -29.60 -5.50
CA TYR A 377 0.75 -29.53 -6.92
C TYR A 377 1.36 -28.30 -7.64
N ILE A 378 1.76 -27.26 -6.91
CA ILE A 378 2.37 -26.05 -7.49
C ILE A 378 3.86 -26.04 -7.10
N THR A 379 4.70 -26.61 -7.95
CA THR A 379 6.13 -26.87 -7.67
C THR A 379 7.08 -25.78 -8.16
N ASP A 380 6.60 -24.86 -8.99
CA ASP A 380 7.36 -23.77 -9.60
C ASP A 380 7.33 -22.46 -8.78
N ARG A 381 6.51 -22.44 -7.71
CA ARG A 381 6.39 -21.34 -6.75
C ARG A 381 6.65 -21.83 -5.32
N PHE A 382 6.97 -20.90 -4.43
CA PHE A 382 7.34 -21.18 -3.04
C PHE A 382 6.26 -20.71 -2.05
N LEU A 383 6.15 -21.40 -0.92
CA LEU A 383 5.38 -20.96 0.23
C LEU A 383 6.05 -19.74 0.90
N PRO A 384 5.30 -18.86 1.56
CA PRO A 384 3.83 -18.90 1.71
C PRO A 384 3.07 -18.25 0.53
N ASP A 385 3.75 -17.58 -0.39
CA ASP A 385 3.15 -16.80 -1.48
C ASP A 385 2.06 -17.54 -2.27
N LYS A 386 2.37 -18.74 -2.80
CA LYS A 386 1.40 -19.53 -3.58
C LYS A 386 0.15 -19.93 -2.78
N ALA A 387 0.26 -20.08 -1.47
CA ALA A 387 -0.87 -20.47 -0.63
C ALA A 387 -1.75 -19.25 -0.29
N ILE A 388 -1.11 -18.09 -0.06
CA ILE A 388 -1.80 -16.81 0.12
C ILE A 388 -2.60 -16.46 -1.13
N ASP A 389 -1.97 -16.59 -2.31
CA ASP A 389 -2.59 -16.31 -3.61
C ASP A 389 -3.84 -17.18 -3.87
N LEU A 390 -3.79 -18.48 -3.50
CA LEU A 390 -4.98 -19.34 -3.59
C LEU A 390 -6.14 -18.90 -2.69
N VAL A 391 -5.84 -18.47 -1.47
CA VAL A 391 -6.86 -17.97 -0.53
C VAL A 391 -7.46 -16.67 -1.06
N ASP A 392 -6.61 -15.77 -1.58
CA ASP A 392 -7.03 -14.49 -2.15
C ASP A 392 -7.91 -14.68 -3.39
N GLU A 393 -7.50 -15.53 -4.35
CA GLU A 393 -8.30 -15.83 -5.54
C GLU A 393 -9.63 -16.51 -5.17
N ALA A 394 -9.63 -17.42 -4.20
CA ALA A 394 -10.86 -18.08 -3.75
C ALA A 394 -11.84 -17.10 -3.09
N ALA A 395 -11.33 -16.21 -2.23
CA ALA A 395 -12.14 -15.18 -1.60
C ALA A 395 -12.68 -14.18 -2.64
N SER A 396 -11.84 -13.68 -3.54
CA SER A 396 -12.26 -12.77 -4.61
C SER A 396 -13.33 -13.39 -5.51
N ARG A 397 -13.18 -14.67 -5.85
CA ARG A 397 -14.15 -15.37 -6.69
C ARG A 397 -15.49 -15.52 -5.99
N LEU A 398 -15.49 -15.98 -4.73
CA LEU A 398 -16.73 -16.12 -3.97
C LEU A 398 -17.41 -14.76 -3.77
N ARG A 399 -16.65 -13.66 -3.70
CA ARG A 399 -17.21 -12.30 -3.61
C ARG A 399 -17.97 -11.91 -4.85
N MET A 400 -17.40 -12.21 -6.02
CA MET A 400 -18.09 -11.98 -7.28
C MET A 400 -19.38 -12.81 -7.39
N GLU A 401 -19.38 -14.05 -6.89
CA GLU A 401 -20.57 -14.91 -6.87
C GLU A 401 -21.66 -14.34 -5.95
N VAL A 402 -21.30 -13.87 -4.75
CA VAL A 402 -22.22 -13.22 -3.79
C VAL A 402 -22.78 -11.89 -4.31
N ASP A 403 -21.96 -11.10 -5.00
CA ASP A 403 -22.39 -9.80 -5.55
C ASP A 403 -23.29 -9.94 -6.78
N SER A 404 -23.25 -11.10 -7.44
CA SER A 404 -24.03 -11.42 -8.62
C SER A 404 -25.41 -11.98 -8.26
N LYS A 405 -26.39 -11.84 -9.17
CA LYS A 405 -27.68 -12.51 -9.01
C LYS A 405 -27.48 -14.04 -9.08
N PRO A 406 -28.05 -14.81 -8.14
CA PRO A 406 -28.09 -16.27 -8.22
C PRO A 406 -28.65 -16.76 -9.55
N GLU A 407 -28.13 -17.88 -10.06
CA GLU A 407 -28.53 -18.48 -11.34
C GLU A 407 -30.03 -18.79 -11.38
N GLU A 408 -30.60 -19.28 -10.28
CA GLU A 408 -32.04 -19.55 -10.17
C GLU A 408 -32.90 -18.29 -10.39
N ILE A 409 -32.44 -17.12 -9.94
CA ILE A 409 -33.13 -15.84 -10.12
C ILE A 409 -32.96 -15.35 -11.55
N ASP A 410 -31.74 -15.43 -12.11
CA ASP A 410 -31.47 -15.01 -13.50
C ASP A 410 -32.26 -15.87 -14.52
N GLU A 411 -32.36 -17.18 -14.29
CA GLU A 411 -33.20 -18.08 -15.12
C GLU A 411 -34.68 -17.69 -15.07
N LEU A 412 -35.21 -17.41 -13.87
CA LEU A 412 -36.59 -16.94 -13.70
C LEU A 412 -36.82 -15.61 -14.41
N ASP A 413 -35.92 -14.64 -14.24
CA ASP A 413 -36.00 -13.32 -14.86
C ASP A 413 -36.00 -13.42 -16.39
N ARG A 414 -35.11 -14.25 -16.96
CA ARG A 414 -35.07 -14.51 -18.41
C ARG A 414 -36.38 -15.13 -18.91
N LYS A 415 -36.93 -16.11 -18.18
CA LYS A 415 -38.20 -16.75 -18.52
C LYS A 415 -39.38 -15.76 -18.45
N ILE A 416 -39.41 -14.90 -17.44
CA ILE A 416 -40.41 -13.82 -17.30
C ILE A 416 -40.33 -12.87 -18.50
N ILE A 417 -39.14 -12.47 -18.92
CA ILE A 417 -38.96 -11.60 -20.10
C ILE A 417 -39.51 -12.26 -21.36
N GLN A 418 -39.20 -13.53 -21.59
CA GLN A 418 -39.72 -14.28 -22.75
C GLN A 418 -41.25 -14.32 -22.77
N LEU A 419 -41.88 -14.65 -21.62
CA LEU A 419 -43.33 -14.69 -21.49
C LEU A 419 -43.96 -13.29 -21.64
N LYS A 420 -43.31 -12.22 -21.16
CA LYS A 420 -43.76 -10.84 -21.38
C LYS A 420 -43.81 -10.49 -22.87
N ILE A 421 -42.82 -10.92 -23.65
CA ILE A 421 -42.79 -10.70 -25.09
C ILE A 421 -43.92 -11.49 -25.77
N GLU A 422 -44.11 -12.77 -25.41
CA GLU A 422 -45.21 -13.60 -25.91
C GLU A 422 -46.58 -12.97 -25.58
N ARG A 423 -46.76 -12.43 -24.37
CA ARG A 423 -47.96 -11.69 -23.95
C ARG A 423 -48.25 -10.50 -24.87
N GLU A 424 -47.24 -9.66 -25.15
CA GLU A 424 -47.42 -8.47 -26.01
C GLU A 424 -47.68 -8.83 -27.48
N ALA A 425 -47.22 -9.99 -27.95
CA ALA A 425 -47.59 -10.52 -29.26
C ALA A 425 -49.05 -10.99 -29.27
N LEU A 426 -49.44 -11.83 -28.31
CA LEU A 426 -50.79 -12.40 -28.21
C LEU A 426 -51.90 -11.35 -27.99
N LYS A 427 -51.57 -10.21 -27.37
CA LYS A 427 -52.51 -9.07 -27.24
C LYS A 427 -52.96 -8.47 -28.58
N LYS A 428 -52.23 -8.71 -29.67
CA LYS A 428 -52.54 -8.20 -31.01
C LYS A 428 -53.37 -9.19 -31.85
N GLU A 429 -53.61 -10.39 -31.33
CA GLU A 429 -54.34 -11.45 -32.03
C GLU A 429 -55.80 -11.51 -31.55
N ASP A 430 -56.73 -11.75 -32.47
CA ASP A 430 -58.18 -11.68 -32.21
C ASP A 430 -58.86 -13.05 -32.07
N ASP A 431 -58.18 -14.14 -32.42
CA ASP A 431 -58.73 -15.49 -32.42
C ASP A 431 -58.94 -16.06 -30.99
N SER A 432 -59.86 -17.03 -30.88
CA SER A 432 -60.24 -17.58 -29.57
C SER A 432 -59.12 -18.37 -28.90
N ALA A 433 -58.23 -19.01 -29.67
CA ALA A 433 -57.14 -19.80 -29.12
C ALA A 433 -56.06 -18.88 -28.52
N SER A 434 -55.73 -17.78 -29.19
CA SER A 434 -54.81 -16.76 -28.69
C SER A 434 -55.31 -16.11 -27.40
N LYS A 435 -56.62 -15.82 -27.29
CA LYS A 435 -57.23 -15.27 -26.07
C LYS A 435 -57.17 -16.25 -24.89
N GLU A 436 -57.38 -17.55 -25.13
CA GLU A 436 -57.26 -18.57 -24.08
C GLU A 436 -55.80 -18.77 -23.64
N ARG A 437 -54.86 -18.78 -24.61
CA ARG A 437 -53.41 -18.84 -24.32
C ARG A 437 -52.94 -17.63 -23.52
N LEU A 438 -53.39 -16.43 -23.90
CA LEU A 438 -53.07 -15.18 -23.20
C LEU A 438 -53.48 -15.26 -21.73
N LYS A 439 -54.68 -15.75 -21.43
CA LYS A 439 -55.16 -15.89 -20.05
C LYS A 439 -54.28 -16.85 -19.22
N LYS A 440 -53.95 -18.02 -19.76
CA LYS A 440 -53.06 -18.98 -19.09
C LYS A 440 -51.65 -18.41 -18.88
N LEU A 441 -51.17 -17.65 -19.87
CA LEU A 441 -49.86 -17.01 -19.82
C LEU A 441 -49.80 -15.90 -18.76
N GLU A 442 -50.87 -15.11 -18.62
CA GLU A 442 -50.95 -14.09 -17.56
C GLU A 442 -50.96 -14.73 -16.15
N GLU A 443 -51.62 -15.87 -15.99
CA GLU A 443 -51.58 -16.64 -14.73
C GLU A 443 -50.17 -17.20 -14.44
N GLU A 444 -49.50 -17.80 -15.44
CA GLU A 444 -48.11 -18.31 -15.29
C GLU A 444 -47.12 -17.18 -14.99
N LEU A 445 -47.27 -16.05 -15.69
CA LEU A 445 -46.42 -14.87 -15.52
C LEU A 445 -46.57 -14.26 -14.13
N GLY A 446 -47.80 -14.17 -13.59
CA GLY A 446 -48.04 -13.71 -12.22
C GLY A 446 -47.41 -14.64 -11.16
N GLN A 447 -47.43 -15.96 -11.39
CA GLN A 447 -46.76 -16.92 -10.49
C GLN A 447 -45.24 -16.79 -10.53
N LEU A 448 -44.65 -16.69 -11.73
CA LEU A 448 -43.20 -16.56 -11.89
C LEU A 448 -42.68 -15.21 -11.40
N GLU A 449 -43.39 -14.11 -11.67
CA GLU A 449 -43.04 -12.78 -11.16
C GLU A 449 -43.05 -12.75 -9.63
N LYS A 450 -44.06 -13.34 -8.99
CA LYS A 450 -44.10 -13.46 -7.54
C LYS A 450 -42.92 -14.28 -7.02
N LYS A 451 -42.64 -15.44 -7.62
CA LYS A 451 -41.52 -16.29 -7.20
C LYS A 451 -40.16 -15.58 -7.36
N SER A 452 -39.94 -14.87 -8.47
CA SER A 452 -38.70 -14.08 -8.67
C SER A 452 -38.60 -12.95 -7.65
N ALA A 453 -39.70 -12.25 -7.36
CA ALA A 453 -39.72 -11.19 -6.35
C ALA A 453 -39.39 -11.72 -4.95
N ASP A 454 -40.03 -12.81 -4.53
CA ASP A 454 -39.80 -13.45 -3.22
C ASP A 454 -38.31 -13.86 -3.07
N LEU A 455 -37.74 -14.55 -4.08
CA LEU A 455 -36.32 -14.94 -4.06
C LEU A 455 -35.36 -13.74 -4.11
N THR A 456 -35.71 -12.70 -4.85
CA THR A 456 -34.91 -11.48 -4.93
C THR A 456 -34.90 -10.73 -3.60
N GLU A 457 -36.03 -10.70 -2.89
CA GLU A 457 -36.13 -10.09 -1.56
C GLU A 457 -35.29 -10.86 -0.54
N GLU A 458 -35.35 -12.19 -0.56
CA GLU A 458 -34.49 -13.06 0.28
C GLU A 458 -33.00 -12.82 0.01
N TRP A 459 -32.58 -12.80 -1.27
CA TRP A 459 -31.19 -12.51 -1.65
C TRP A 459 -30.74 -11.10 -1.23
N GLN A 460 -31.57 -10.08 -1.41
CA GLN A 460 -31.25 -8.71 -0.98
C GLN A 460 -31.12 -8.61 0.55
N ALA A 461 -31.97 -9.31 1.30
CA ALA A 461 -31.89 -9.39 2.75
C ALA A 461 -30.58 -10.05 3.20
N GLU A 462 -30.19 -11.19 2.63
CA GLU A 462 -28.92 -11.87 2.92
C GLU A 462 -27.72 -10.97 2.57
N LYS A 463 -27.72 -10.31 1.41
CA LYS A 463 -26.67 -9.38 1.00
C LYS A 463 -26.53 -8.19 1.97
N SER A 464 -27.66 -7.64 2.43
CA SER A 464 -27.65 -6.54 3.40
C SER A 464 -27.06 -6.96 4.76
N LYS A 465 -27.34 -8.20 5.19
CA LYS A 465 -26.78 -8.80 6.40
C LYS A 465 -25.25 -8.93 6.28
N LEU A 466 -24.74 -9.45 5.17
CA LEU A 466 -23.30 -9.56 4.90
C LEU A 466 -22.59 -8.20 4.93
N SER A 467 -23.17 -7.18 4.30
CA SER A 467 -22.65 -5.81 4.33
C SER A 467 -22.59 -5.25 5.77
N SER A 468 -23.62 -5.50 6.59
CA SER A 468 -23.61 -5.07 7.98
C SER A 468 -22.52 -5.75 8.82
N VAL A 469 -22.25 -7.04 8.57
CA VAL A 469 -21.17 -7.80 9.22
C VAL A 469 -19.80 -7.24 8.79
N GLN A 470 -19.63 -6.93 7.50
CA GLN A 470 -18.41 -6.33 6.99
C GLN A 470 -18.12 -4.98 7.68
N HIS A 471 -19.11 -4.10 7.80
CA HIS A 471 -18.95 -2.82 8.51
C HIS A 471 -18.62 -2.99 10.01
N LEU A 472 -19.17 -4.00 10.68
CA LEU A 472 -18.82 -4.29 12.07
C LEU A 472 -17.37 -4.77 12.19
N LYS A 473 -16.90 -5.64 11.27
CA LYS A 473 -15.49 -6.06 11.23
C LYS A 473 -14.55 -4.88 10.96
N GLU A 474 -14.90 -3.98 10.04
CA GLU A 474 -14.11 -2.78 9.75
C GLU A 474 -14.01 -1.86 10.98
N ALA A 475 -15.11 -1.67 11.70
CA ALA A 475 -15.12 -0.88 12.92
C ALA A 475 -14.27 -1.54 14.03
N LEU A 476 -14.34 -2.88 14.15
CA LEU A 476 -13.56 -3.64 15.11
C LEU A 476 -12.06 -3.54 14.84
N GLU A 477 -11.64 -3.72 13.58
CA GLU A 477 -10.24 -3.61 13.18
C GLU A 477 -9.68 -2.20 13.35
N LYS A 478 -10.48 -1.17 13.03
CA LYS A 478 -10.12 0.22 13.35
C LYS A 478 -9.93 0.44 14.84
N ALA A 479 -10.83 -0.09 15.67
CA ALA A 479 -10.74 0.04 17.12
C ALA A 479 -9.53 -0.70 17.70
N ARG A 480 -9.19 -1.90 17.18
CA ARG A 480 -7.98 -2.65 17.55
C ARG A 480 -6.70 -1.91 17.17
N THR A 481 -6.66 -1.37 15.95
CA THR A 481 -5.53 -0.55 15.49
C THR A 481 -5.38 0.71 16.34
N GLU A 482 -6.49 1.40 16.62
CA GLU A 482 -6.50 2.58 17.50
C GLU A 482 -6.00 2.21 18.90
N LEU A 483 -6.43 1.06 19.45
CA LEU A 483 -5.98 0.57 20.75
C LEU A 483 -4.45 0.42 20.80
N GLU A 484 -3.85 -0.20 19.80
CA GLU A 484 -2.39 -0.35 19.72
C GLU A 484 -1.66 0.99 19.62
N ILE A 485 -2.24 1.96 18.90
CA ILE A 485 -1.68 3.31 18.78
C ILE A 485 -1.73 4.03 20.13
N VAL A 486 -2.88 4.05 20.82
CA VAL A 486 -3.04 4.79 22.07
C VAL A 486 -2.28 4.15 23.23
N GLN A 487 -2.17 2.81 23.25
CA GLN A 487 -1.32 2.10 24.22
C GLN A 487 0.14 2.50 24.09
N ARG A 488 0.65 2.63 22.86
CA ARG A 488 2.02 3.12 22.60
C ARG A 488 2.21 4.59 22.99
N GLN A 489 1.19 5.42 22.81
CA GLN A 489 1.23 6.83 23.20
C GLN A 489 1.10 7.05 24.72
N GLY A 490 0.72 6.00 25.47
CA GLY A 490 0.51 6.08 26.91
C GLY A 490 -0.83 6.71 27.31
N ASP A 491 -1.78 6.85 26.38
CA ASP A 491 -3.14 7.29 26.70
C ASP A 491 -3.96 6.14 27.28
N LEU A 492 -3.77 5.92 28.59
CA LEU A 492 -4.42 4.85 29.33
C LEU A 492 -5.95 5.03 29.42
N ALA A 493 -6.45 6.27 29.31
CA ALA A 493 -7.88 6.55 29.40
C ALA A 493 -8.58 6.04 28.13
N ARG A 494 -8.11 6.46 26.95
CA ARG A 494 -8.65 5.99 25.67
C ARG A 494 -8.42 4.49 25.47
N ALA A 495 -7.26 3.97 25.88
CA ALA A 495 -6.99 2.54 25.83
C ALA A 495 -7.98 1.72 26.67
N GLY A 496 -8.36 2.22 27.86
CA GLY A 496 -9.36 1.59 28.72
C GLY A 496 -10.75 1.59 28.10
N GLU A 497 -11.17 2.71 27.52
CA GLU A 497 -12.46 2.82 26.80
C GLU A 497 -12.57 1.84 25.64
N LEU A 498 -11.51 1.75 24.82
CA LEU A 498 -11.46 0.82 23.68
C LEU A 498 -11.44 -0.64 24.15
N SER A 499 -10.59 -0.99 25.11
CA SER A 499 -10.39 -2.37 25.56
C SER A 499 -11.60 -2.95 26.30
N TYR A 500 -12.27 -2.16 27.13
CA TYR A 500 -13.34 -2.64 28.03
C TYR A 500 -14.75 -2.18 27.62
N GLY A 501 -14.87 -1.26 26.65
CA GLY A 501 -16.15 -0.76 26.14
C GLY A 501 -16.34 -1.10 24.66
N VAL A 502 -15.68 -0.35 23.78
CA VAL A 502 -15.96 -0.36 22.34
C VAL A 502 -15.68 -1.72 21.69
N ILE A 503 -14.50 -2.30 21.92
CA ILE A 503 -14.10 -3.59 21.31
C ILE A 503 -15.03 -4.73 21.77
N PRO A 504 -15.26 -4.94 23.09
CA PRO A 504 -16.19 -5.98 23.55
C PRO A 504 -17.62 -5.80 23.03
N GLU A 505 -18.12 -4.57 22.90
CA GLU A 505 -19.44 -4.31 22.31
C GLU A 505 -19.51 -4.68 20.83
N LEU A 506 -18.47 -4.35 20.06
CA LEU A 506 -18.37 -4.71 18.64
C LEU A 506 -18.26 -6.23 18.46
N GLU A 507 -17.44 -6.91 19.26
CA GLU A 507 -17.32 -8.38 19.26
C GLU A 507 -18.65 -9.05 19.64
N LYS A 508 -19.38 -8.50 20.62
CA LYS A 508 -20.69 -9.01 21.00
C LYS A 508 -21.72 -8.85 19.88
N LYS A 509 -21.71 -7.70 19.18
CA LYS A 509 -22.58 -7.47 18.02
C LYS A 509 -22.24 -8.42 16.86
N LEU A 510 -20.95 -8.63 16.60
CA LEU A 510 -20.48 -9.54 15.56
C LEU A 510 -20.90 -10.99 15.83
N ASN A 511 -20.66 -11.48 17.06
CA ASN A 511 -21.06 -12.83 17.48
C ASN A 511 -22.59 -13.03 17.44
N ALA A 512 -23.38 -12.00 17.73
CA ALA A 512 -24.84 -12.06 17.61
C ALA A 512 -25.31 -12.17 16.14
N SER A 513 -24.60 -11.50 15.22
CA SER A 513 -24.86 -11.60 13.77
C SER A 513 -24.42 -12.95 13.19
N ASP A 514 -23.38 -13.56 13.75
CA ASP A 514 -22.85 -14.87 13.32
C ASP A 514 -23.74 -16.06 13.72
N GLY A 515 -24.53 -15.94 14.79
CA GLY A 515 -25.43 -16.99 15.28
C GLY A 515 -26.76 -17.14 14.51
N ALA A 516 -27.05 -16.24 13.57
CA ALA A 516 -28.23 -16.34 12.72
C ALA A 516 -27.90 -17.20 11.49
N GLN A 517 -28.51 -18.40 11.43
CA GLN A 517 -28.47 -19.46 10.40
C GLN A 517 -27.78 -19.12 9.06
N GLU A 518 -26.97 -20.07 8.57
CA GLU A 518 -26.54 -20.16 7.16
C GLU A 518 -27.78 -19.98 6.26
N GLY A 519 -27.81 -18.89 5.51
CA GLY A 519 -28.80 -18.70 4.46
C GLY A 519 -28.61 -19.79 3.40
N ASN A 520 -29.70 -20.39 2.92
CA ASN A 520 -29.62 -21.45 1.92
C ASN A 520 -29.21 -20.92 0.53
N MET A 521 -29.30 -19.61 0.28
CA MET A 521 -29.07 -19.01 -1.04
C MET A 521 -27.64 -18.55 -1.29
N LEU A 522 -26.94 -18.01 -0.29
CA LEU A 522 -25.57 -17.51 -0.45
C LEU A 522 -24.55 -18.34 0.35
N ARG A 523 -23.49 -18.79 -0.33
CA ARG A 523 -22.30 -19.33 0.34
C ARG A 523 -21.46 -18.17 0.86
N GLU A 524 -21.35 -18.08 2.18
CA GLU A 524 -20.63 -16.99 2.86
C GLU A 524 -19.17 -17.33 3.19
N SER A 525 -18.73 -18.57 2.95
CA SER A 525 -17.40 -19.04 3.32
C SER A 525 -16.66 -19.80 2.23
N VAL A 526 -15.37 -19.51 2.10
CA VAL A 526 -14.44 -20.26 1.26
C VAL A 526 -14.21 -21.63 1.87
N SER A 527 -14.44 -22.67 1.08
CA SER A 527 -14.27 -24.08 1.44
C SER A 527 -12.97 -24.67 0.86
N GLU A 528 -12.60 -25.87 1.31
CA GLU A 528 -11.51 -26.65 0.70
C GLU A 528 -11.77 -26.93 -0.79
N GLN A 529 -13.04 -27.11 -1.19
CA GLN A 529 -13.39 -27.40 -2.57
C GLN A 529 -13.16 -26.20 -3.48
N ASP A 530 -13.33 -24.97 -2.98
CA ASP A 530 -13.04 -23.74 -3.73
C ASP A 530 -11.55 -23.62 -4.03
N ILE A 531 -10.70 -23.93 -3.04
CA ILE A 531 -9.25 -23.99 -3.20
C ILE A 531 -8.88 -25.07 -4.22
N ALA A 532 -9.42 -26.29 -4.08
CA ALA A 532 -9.12 -27.39 -4.99
C ALA A 532 -9.55 -27.08 -6.43
N ASN A 533 -10.67 -26.39 -6.62
CA ASN A 533 -11.13 -25.92 -7.93
C ASN A 533 -10.12 -24.97 -8.59
N ILE A 534 -9.51 -24.06 -7.83
CA ILE A 534 -8.51 -23.12 -8.35
C ILE A 534 -7.21 -23.85 -8.69
N VAL A 535 -6.71 -24.70 -7.77
CA VAL A 535 -5.52 -25.52 -8.01
C VAL A 535 -5.73 -26.42 -9.24
N SER A 536 -6.94 -26.95 -9.43
CA SER A 536 -7.29 -27.74 -10.62
C SER A 536 -7.18 -26.94 -11.92
N ARG A 537 -7.62 -25.67 -11.93
CA ARG A 537 -7.46 -24.79 -13.10
C ARG A 537 -6.00 -24.48 -13.40
N TRP A 538 -5.21 -24.21 -12.37
CA TRP A 538 -3.80 -23.85 -12.53
C TRP A 538 -2.95 -25.04 -13.00
N THR A 539 -3.24 -26.24 -12.50
CA THR A 539 -2.39 -27.42 -12.69
C THR A 539 -2.95 -28.43 -13.70
N GLY A 540 -4.23 -28.33 -14.05
CA GLY A 540 -4.95 -29.30 -14.88
C GLY A 540 -5.27 -30.63 -14.18
N VAL A 541 -4.92 -30.78 -12.90
CA VAL A 541 -5.21 -32.00 -12.13
C VAL A 541 -6.68 -31.98 -11.68
N PRO A 542 -7.48 -33.05 -11.87
CA PRO A 542 -8.89 -33.06 -11.47
C PRO A 542 -9.11 -32.93 -9.96
N VAL A 543 -10.15 -32.18 -9.58
CA VAL A 543 -10.54 -31.92 -8.17
C VAL A 543 -10.81 -33.21 -7.39
N ASP A 544 -11.51 -34.16 -7.99
CA ASP A 544 -11.81 -35.46 -7.35
C ASP A 544 -10.52 -36.19 -6.95
N LYS A 545 -9.48 -36.08 -7.79
CA LYS A 545 -8.16 -36.64 -7.49
C LYS A 545 -7.41 -35.84 -6.44
N MET A 546 -7.74 -34.58 -6.17
CA MET A 546 -7.09 -33.79 -5.13
C MET A 546 -7.71 -34.01 -3.75
N LEU A 547 -9.04 -34.05 -3.69
CA LEU A 547 -9.83 -34.21 -2.47
C LEU A 547 -9.83 -35.64 -1.93
N GLU A 548 -9.44 -36.63 -2.75
CA GLU A 548 -9.23 -38.00 -2.29
C GLU A 548 -8.06 -38.05 -1.29
N GLY A 549 -8.37 -38.51 -0.08
CA GLY A 549 -7.44 -38.56 1.05
C GLY A 549 -6.19 -39.38 0.72
N GLU A 550 -5.05 -38.95 1.25
CA GLU A 550 -3.76 -39.60 0.99
C GLU A 550 -3.76 -41.08 1.38
N ARG A 551 -4.45 -41.41 2.48
CA ARG A 551 -4.67 -42.79 2.93
C ARG A 551 -5.42 -43.62 1.88
N ASP A 552 -6.48 -43.08 1.28
CA ASP A 552 -7.31 -43.80 0.32
C ASP A 552 -6.57 -44.00 -1.01
N LYS A 553 -5.76 -43.01 -1.43
CA LYS A 553 -4.85 -43.16 -2.58
C LYS A 553 -3.79 -44.24 -2.38
N LEU A 554 -3.18 -44.29 -1.20
CA LEU A 554 -2.17 -45.29 -0.88
C LEU A 554 -2.78 -46.69 -0.81
N LEU A 555 -3.96 -46.82 -0.22
CA LEU A 555 -4.72 -48.09 -0.20
C LEU A 555 -5.07 -48.58 -1.60
N GLN A 556 -5.33 -47.68 -2.55
CA GLN A 556 -5.64 -48.01 -3.94
C GLN A 556 -4.40 -48.02 -4.86
N MET A 557 -3.18 -47.81 -4.32
CA MET A 557 -2.00 -47.60 -5.15
C MET A 557 -1.64 -48.83 -5.99
N GLU A 558 -1.78 -50.04 -5.42
CA GLU A 558 -1.57 -51.31 -6.12
C GLU A 558 -2.48 -51.41 -7.36
N ASP A 559 -3.78 -51.18 -7.17
CA ASP A 559 -4.79 -51.24 -8.23
C ASP A 559 -4.56 -50.15 -9.29
N TYR A 560 -4.09 -48.97 -8.88
CA TYR A 560 -3.79 -47.88 -9.82
C TYR A 560 -2.59 -48.19 -10.69
N LEU A 561 -1.53 -48.77 -10.12
CA LEU A 561 -0.34 -49.17 -10.85
C LEU A 561 -0.64 -50.34 -11.80
N ARG A 562 -1.49 -51.30 -11.37
CA ARG A 562 -1.92 -52.45 -12.17
C ARG A 562 -2.66 -52.04 -13.45
N LYS A 563 -3.32 -50.87 -13.48
CA LYS A 563 -3.95 -50.33 -14.71
C LYS A 563 -2.96 -49.97 -15.81
N ARG A 564 -1.69 -49.70 -15.48
CA ARG A 564 -0.64 -49.30 -16.45
C ARG A 564 0.49 -50.31 -16.59
N VAL A 565 0.73 -51.13 -15.57
CA VAL A 565 1.81 -52.12 -15.55
C VAL A 565 1.23 -53.52 -15.55
N VAL A 566 1.46 -54.26 -16.63
CA VAL A 566 0.91 -55.60 -16.83
C VAL A 566 1.94 -56.66 -16.43
N GLY A 567 1.53 -57.63 -15.60
CA GLY A 567 2.28 -58.87 -15.33
C GLY A 567 3.42 -58.74 -14.31
N GLN A 568 3.43 -57.70 -13.49
CA GLN A 568 4.47 -57.45 -12.45
C GLN A 568 3.86 -57.34 -11.04
N ASP A 569 2.87 -58.18 -10.73
CA ASP A 569 2.08 -58.05 -9.49
C ASP A 569 2.95 -58.07 -8.22
N ASP A 570 3.93 -58.97 -8.13
CA ASP A 570 4.81 -59.06 -6.95
C ASP A 570 5.64 -57.79 -6.74
N ALA A 571 6.09 -57.15 -7.83
CA ALA A 571 6.84 -55.90 -7.77
C ALA A 571 5.93 -54.72 -7.38
N LEU A 572 4.69 -54.70 -7.88
CA LEU A 572 3.71 -53.66 -7.52
C LEU A 572 3.35 -53.72 -6.04
N VAL A 573 3.07 -54.92 -5.51
CA VAL A 573 2.78 -55.15 -4.09
C VAL A 573 3.99 -54.80 -3.22
N ALA A 574 5.21 -55.18 -3.63
CA ALA A 574 6.42 -54.85 -2.89
C ALA A 574 6.66 -53.34 -2.80
N VAL A 575 6.44 -52.59 -3.89
CA VAL A 575 6.56 -51.12 -3.90
C VAL A 575 5.44 -50.50 -3.07
N ALA A 576 4.21 -50.99 -3.19
CA ALA A 576 3.08 -50.41 -2.48
C ALA A 576 3.10 -50.63 -0.97
N ASN A 577 3.67 -51.74 -0.49
CA ASN A 577 3.88 -51.95 0.95
C ASN A 577 5.08 -51.14 1.51
N ALA A 578 5.99 -50.69 0.66
CA ALA A 578 7.19 -49.95 1.08
C ALA A 578 6.95 -48.43 1.19
N VAL A 579 5.99 -47.91 0.42
CA VAL A 579 5.48 -46.53 0.49
C VAL A 579 4.43 -46.45 1.60
#